data_AF-A0A6J5V364-F1
#
_entry.id   AF-A0A6J5V364-F1
#
_cell.length_a   1.000
_cell.length_b   1.000
_cell.length_c   1.000
_cell.angle_alpha   90.00
_cell.angle_beta   90.00
_cell.angle_gamma   90.00
#
_symmetry.space_group_name_H-M   'P 1'
#
loop_
_entity.id
_entity.type
_entity.pdbx_description
1 polymer ?
#
loop_
_entity_poly.entity_id
_entity_poly.type
_entity_poly.pdbx_seq_one_letter_code
_entity_poly.pdbx_strand_id
1 'polypeptide(L)' 'MAYYYFKMYHLLALYLISCVVPLSLAQDFNLPFKAVNLGNWLVTEGWMKPSLYDGIPNNDLLV' A
#
# COMPACT_ATOMS: atom_id res chain seq x y z
N MET A 1 29.71 -20.40 -19.00
CA MET A 1 28.87 -19.41 -19.73
C MET A 1 27.39 -19.82 -19.75
N ALA A 2 27.03 -21.01 -20.25
CA ALA A 2 25.64 -21.50 -20.26
C ALA A 2 24.95 -21.58 -18.87
N TYR A 3 25.67 -21.98 -17.82
CA TYR A 3 25.15 -22.02 -16.45
C TYR A 3 24.62 -20.65 -15.97
N TYR A 4 25.34 -19.57 -16.28
CA TYR A 4 24.93 -18.23 -15.88
C TYR A 4 23.65 -17.81 -16.60
N TYR A 5 23.52 -18.11 -17.89
CA TYR A 5 22.27 -17.87 -18.62
C TYR A 5 21.11 -18.65 -18.02
N PHE A 6 21.29 -19.95 -17.75
CA PHE A 6 20.25 -20.77 -17.11
C PHE A 6 19.82 -20.21 -15.75
N LYS A 7 20.78 -19.83 -14.90
CA LYS A 7 20.52 -19.21 -13.60
C LYS A 7 19.78 -17.87 -13.74
N MET A 8 20.14 -17.04 -14.71
CA MET A 8 19.48 -15.76 -14.97
C MET A 8 18.04 -15.92 -15.43
N TYR A 9 17.76 -16.85 -16.36
CA TYR A 9 16.39 -17.15 -16.78
C TYR A 9 15.55 -17.71 -15.63
N HIS A 10 16.15 -18.53 -14.76
CA HIS A 10 15.44 -19.08 -13.62
C HIS A 10 15.09 -18.00 -12.58
N LEU A 11 16.02 -17.09 -12.28
CA LEU A 11 15.77 -15.95 -11.40
C LEU A 11 14.70 -15.01 -11.98
N LEU A 12 14.76 -14.74 -13.29
CA LEU A 12 13.74 -13.96 -13.97
C LEU A 12 12.35 -14.63 -13.89
N ALA A 13 12.29 -15.94 -14.11
CA ALA A 13 11.04 -16.68 -14.00
C ALA A 13 10.47 -16.61 -12.58
N LEU A 14 11.30 -16.77 -11.55
CA LEU A 14 10.89 -16.64 -10.15
C LEU A 14 10.36 -15.23 -9.84
N TYR A 15 11.03 -14.18 -10.33
CA TYR A 15 10.58 -12.80 -10.17
C TYR A 15 9.22 -12.53 -10.84
N LEU A 16 9.04 -13.01 -12.08
CA LEU A 16 7.78 -12.87 -12.81
C LEU A 16 6.63 -13.59 -12.09
N ILE A 17 6.89 -14.79 -11.56
CA ILE A 17 5.90 -15.55 -10.80
C ILE A 17 5.56 -14.86 -9.47
N SER A 18 6.54 -14.30 -8.76
CA SER A 18 6.30 -13.68 -7.44
C SER A 18 5.61 -12.32 -7.52
N CYS A 19 5.91 -11.52 -8.55
CA CYS A 19 5.48 -10.12 -8.59
C CYS A 19 4.31 -9.87 -9.55
N VAL A 20 4.27 -10.55 -10.70
CA VAL A 20 3.33 -10.21 -11.77
C VAL A 20 2.04 -11.04 -11.66
N VAL A 21 2.16 -12.35 -11.43
CA VAL A 21 1.00 -13.25 -11.36
C VAL A 21 0.04 -12.87 -10.21
N PRO A 22 0.49 -12.60 -8.97
CA PRO A 22 -0.42 -12.25 -7.90
C PRO A 22 -1.13 -10.91 -8.12
N LEU A 23 -0.44 -9.93 -8.71
CA LEU A 23 -1.02 -8.62 -9.02
C LEU A 23 -2.16 -8.75 -10.04
N SER A 24 -1.97 -9.56 -11.09
CA SER A 24 -3.02 -9.80 -12.09
C SER A 24 -4.24 -10.55 -11.55
N LEU A 25 -4.06 -11.39 -10.52
CA LEU A 25 -5.17 -12.13 -9.89
C LEU A 25 -5.88 -11.33 -8.80
N ALA A 26 -5.23 -10.34 -8.20
CA ALA A 26 -5.82 -9.50 -7.17
C ALA A 26 -6.80 -8.44 -7.75
N GLN A 27 -6.68 -8.13 -9.04
CA GLN A 27 -7.47 -7.10 -9.70
C GLN A 27 -8.65 -7.71 -10.48
N ASP A 28 -9.71 -8.09 -9.77
CA ASP A 28 -11.00 -8.32 -10.42
C ASP A 28 -11.74 -6.98 -10.58
N PHE A 29 -11.62 -6.39 -11.76
CA PHE A 29 -12.24 -5.10 -12.08
C PHE A 29 -13.78 -5.15 -12.13
N ASN A 30 -14.39 -6.34 -12.06
CA ASN A 30 -15.85 -6.51 -12.07
C ASN A 30 -16.45 -6.55 -10.66
N LEU A 31 -15.62 -6.62 -9.61
CA LEU A 31 -16.09 -6.60 -8.23
C LEU A 31 -16.16 -5.16 -7.70
N PRO A 32 -17.15 -4.83 -6.84
CA PRO A 32 -17.13 -3.58 -6.10
C PRO A 32 -15.85 -3.46 -5.28
N PHE A 33 -15.11 -2.36 -5.47
CA PHE A 33 -13.86 -2.12 -4.77
C PHE A 33 -14.13 -1.94 -3.27
N LYS A 34 -13.48 -2.75 -2.43
CA LYS A 34 -13.50 -2.61 -0.97
C LYS A 34 -12.19 -1.98 -0.54
N ALA A 35 -12.24 -0.72 -0.13
CA ALA A 35 -11.08 0.04 0.33
C ALA A 35 -11.40 0.83 1.59
N VAL A 36 -10.33 1.30 2.24
CA VAL A 36 -10.40 2.15 3.42
C VAL A 36 -9.54 3.39 3.19
N ASN A 37 -9.96 4.51 3.76
CA ASN A 37 -9.13 5.70 3.82
C ASN A 37 -8.09 5.54 4.94
N LEU A 38 -6.85 5.92 4.66
CA LEU A 38 -5.80 6.06 5.68
C LEU A 38 -5.85 7.49 6.25
N GLY A 39 -6.98 7.82 6.87
CA GLY A 39 -7.16 9.10 7.54
C GLY A 39 -6.14 9.31 8.65
N ASN A 40 -5.87 10.56 9.01
CA ASN A 40 -4.86 10.95 10.00
C ASN A 40 -3.42 10.40 9.74
N TRP A 41 -3.08 10.04 8.49
CA TRP A 41 -1.75 9.52 8.14
C TRP A 41 -0.79 10.64 7.70
N LEU A 42 -1.12 11.35 6.62
CA LEU A 42 -0.31 12.45 6.08
C LEU A 42 -0.81 13.82 6.51
N VAL A 43 -2.09 13.91 6.87
CA VAL A 43 -2.76 15.12 7.34
C VAL A 43 -3.45 14.77 8.64
N THR A 44 -3.32 15.64 9.64
CA THR A 44 -3.93 15.41 10.95
C THR A 44 -5.42 15.73 10.95
N GLU A 45 -6.22 14.81 11.45
CA GLU A 45 -7.68 14.93 11.57
C GLU A 45 -8.06 14.85 13.05
N GLY A 46 -8.48 15.98 13.61
CA GLY A 46 -8.66 16.13 15.06
C GLY A 46 -9.73 15.20 15.61
N TRP A 47 -10.79 14.97 14.82
CA TRP A 47 -11.91 14.10 15.19
C TRP A 47 -11.53 12.61 15.21
N MET A 48 -10.49 12.20 14.48
CA MET A 48 -10.15 10.78 14.36
C MET A 48 -9.44 10.26 15.62
N LYS A 49 -8.69 11.11 16.33
CA LYS A 49 -8.14 10.82 17.66
C LYS A 49 -8.00 12.09 18.53
N PRO A 50 -9.12 12.59 19.10
CA PRO A 50 -9.15 13.89 19.79
C PRO A 50 -8.13 14.03 20.92
N SER A 51 -7.91 12.96 21.68
CA SER A 51 -7.00 12.97 22.83
C SER A 51 -5.52 13.20 22.50
N LEU A 52 -5.11 13.06 21.23
CA LEU A 52 -3.75 13.44 20.82
C LEU A 52 -3.55 14.95 20.77
N TYR A 53 -4.64 15.71 20.67
CA TYR A 53 -4.62 17.15 20.45
C TYR A 53 -5.04 17.93 21.69
N ASP A 54 -5.31 17.24 22.81
CA ASP A 54 -5.64 17.85 24.09
C ASP A 54 -4.50 18.77 24.55
N GLY A 55 -4.82 20.03 24.81
CA GLY A 55 -3.86 21.03 25.30
C GLY A 55 -2.97 21.67 24.23
N ILE A 56 -3.15 21.37 22.94
CA ILE A 56 -2.46 22.09 21.86
C ILE A 56 -3.15 23.45 21.63
N PRO A 57 -2.41 24.58 21.69
CA PRO A 57 -2.97 25.89 21.35
C PRO A 57 -3.27 25.98 19.84
N ASN A 58 -4.38 26.62 19.46
CA ASN A 58 -4.88 26.76 18.08
C ASN A 58 -5.24 25.42 17.40
N ASN A 59 -6.08 24.62 18.06
CA ASN A 59 -6.61 23.35 17.54
C ASN A 59 -7.72 23.52 16.49
N ASP A 60 -8.15 24.75 16.21
CA ASP A 60 -9.12 25.16 15.20
C ASP A 60 -8.68 24.90 13.75
N LEU A 61 -7.38 24.64 13.53
CA LEU A 61 -6.82 24.25 12.24
C LEU A 61 -6.85 22.73 12.00
N LEU A 62 -7.23 21.94 13.01
CA LEU A 62 -7.44 20.50 12.86
C LEU A 62 -8.83 20.29 12.25
N VAL A 63 -8.87 19.66 11.08
CA VAL A 63 -10.11 19.31 10.38
C VAL A 63 -10.81 18.15 11.08
#